data_AF-A0A183KPB6-F1
#
_entry.id   AF-A0A183KPB6-F1
#
_cell.length_a   1.000
_cell.length_b   1.000
_cell.length_c   1.000
_cell.angle_alpha   90.00
_cell.angle_beta   90.00
_cell.angle_gamma   90.00
#
_symmetry.space_group_name_H-M   'P 1'
#
loop_
_entity.id
_entity.type
_entity.pdbx_description
1 polymer ?
#
loop_
_entity_poly.entity_id
_entity_poly.type
_entity_poly.pdbx_seq_one_letter_code
_entity_poly.pdbx_strand_id
1 'polypeptide(L)'
;MIFSFKAAIEFNLKNYTSASEALTDMPPRNEDELDHITLHNQALMNMNKEPGIGFQKLQFLLQQETFPPETFANLLLLYIKYEYYDLAADVLAENATLAYEYLSTDLFDFIEAVILRQTAPQDAYKCRCLHNPINYRKKEKRGEKVALSDSGPHSEQSSSINRFNMA
;
A
#
# COMPACT_ATOMS: atom_id res chain seq x y z
N MET A 1 -25.06 -14.29 -14.68
CA MET A 1 -25.32 -14.01 -13.26
C MET A 1 -25.42 -15.28 -12.39
N ILE A 2 -26.18 -16.32 -12.77
CA ILE A 2 -26.31 -17.56 -11.96
C ILE A 2 -24.96 -18.28 -11.75
N PHE A 3 -24.10 -18.32 -12.78
CA PHE A 3 -22.82 -19.01 -12.73
C PHE A 3 -21.78 -18.34 -11.81
N SER A 4 -21.77 -17.01 -11.75
CA SER A 4 -20.85 -16.23 -10.90
C SER A 4 -21.10 -16.51 -9.41
N PHE A 5 -22.37 -16.65 -9.02
CA PHE A 5 -22.74 -17.00 -7.66
C PHE A 5 -22.36 -18.44 -7.31
N LYS A 6 -22.57 -19.38 -8.23
CA LYS A 6 -22.14 -20.78 -8.06
C LYS A 6 -20.61 -20.86 -7.84
N ALA A 7 -19.84 -20.11 -8.62
CA ALA A 7 -18.39 -20.05 -8.46
C ALA A 7 -17.96 -19.48 -7.09
N ALA A 8 -18.62 -18.42 -6.59
CA ALA A 8 -18.32 -17.83 -5.30
C ALA A 8 -18.57 -18.77 -4.11
N ILE A 9 -19.63 -19.60 -4.18
CA ILE A 9 -19.93 -20.62 -3.16
C ILE A 9 -18.87 -21.72 -3.18
N GLU A 10 -18.55 -22.26 -4.36
CA GLU A 10 -17.57 -23.34 -4.50
C GLU A 10 -16.15 -22.89 -4.10
N PHE A 11 -15.81 -21.62 -4.33
CA PHE A 11 -14.56 -21.04 -3.84
C PHE A 11 -14.49 -20.99 -2.31
N ASN A 12 -15.59 -20.63 -1.64
CA ASN A 12 -15.69 -20.68 -0.18
C ASN A 12 -15.53 -22.12 0.36
N LEU A 13 -16.03 -23.11 -0.38
CA LEU A 13 -15.88 -24.52 -0.06
C LEU A 13 -14.48 -25.08 -0.39
N LYS A 14 -13.55 -24.24 -0.87
CA LYS A 14 -12.19 -24.59 -1.32
C LYS A 14 -12.17 -25.58 -2.50
N ASN A 15 -13.28 -25.70 -3.22
CA ASN A 15 -13.41 -26.55 -4.40
C ASN A 15 -13.03 -25.78 -5.66
N TYR A 16 -11.73 -25.50 -5.81
CA TYR A 16 -11.23 -24.66 -6.89
C TYR A 16 -11.53 -25.21 -8.30
N THR A 17 -11.60 -26.54 -8.47
CA THR A 17 -11.94 -27.17 -9.75
C THR A 17 -13.38 -26.90 -10.14
N SER A 18 -14.33 -27.13 -9.23
CA SER A 18 -15.77 -26.92 -9.44
C SER A 18 -16.10 -25.44 -9.68
N ALA A 19 -15.44 -24.55 -8.93
CA ALA A 19 -15.55 -23.11 -9.12
C ALA A 19 -15.03 -22.65 -10.50
N SER A 20 -13.94 -23.26 -11.00
CA SER A 20 -13.41 -22.98 -12.33
C SER A 20 -14.34 -23.48 -13.42
N GLU A 21 -14.90 -24.69 -13.27
CA GLU A 21 -15.85 -25.28 -14.21
C GLU A 21 -17.12 -24.43 -14.35
N ALA A 22 -17.65 -23.96 -13.23
CA ALA A 22 -18.81 -23.07 -13.21
C ALA A 22 -18.56 -21.74 -13.97
N LEU A 23 -17.32 -21.26 -14.02
CA LEU A 23 -16.95 -20.06 -14.79
C LEU A 23 -16.68 -20.37 -16.27
N THR A 24 -16.21 -21.57 -16.61
CA THR A 24 -16.01 -22.00 -18.00
C THR A 24 -17.31 -22.38 -18.71
N ASP A 25 -18.38 -22.66 -17.98
CA ASP A 25 -19.73 -22.84 -18.53
C ASP A 25 -20.35 -21.54 -19.05
N MET A 26 -19.70 -20.40 -18.84
CA MET A 26 -20.13 -19.14 -19.46
C MET A 26 -19.79 -19.13 -20.95
N PRO A 27 -20.71 -18.65 -21.81
CA PRO A 27 -20.42 -18.49 -23.23
C PRO A 27 -19.18 -17.58 -23.41
N PRO A 28 -18.25 -17.95 -24.31
CA PRO A 28 -17.03 -17.18 -24.54
C PRO A 28 -17.40 -15.78 -25.00
N ARG A 29 -16.99 -14.78 -24.21
CA ARG A 29 -17.20 -13.35 -24.44
C ARG A 29 -15.85 -12.64 -24.31
N ASN A 30 -15.71 -11.49 -24.99
CA ASN A 30 -14.53 -10.67 -24.82
C ASN A 30 -14.48 -10.08 -23.40
N GLU A 31 -13.29 -9.78 -22.90
CA GLU A 31 -13.09 -9.28 -21.53
C GLU A 31 -13.84 -7.96 -21.28
N ASP A 32 -14.01 -7.14 -22.31
CA ASP A 32 -14.77 -5.88 -22.29
C ASP A 32 -16.30 -6.08 -22.18
N GLU A 33 -16.81 -7.27 -22.50
CA GLU A 33 -18.24 -7.62 -22.42
C GLU A 33 -18.57 -8.49 -21.19
N LEU A 34 -17.56 -8.86 -20.41
CA LEU A 34 -17.77 -9.59 -19.16
C LEU A 34 -18.22 -8.63 -18.06
N ASP A 35 -19.12 -9.10 -17.19
CA ASP A 35 -19.49 -8.34 -16.01
C ASP A 35 -18.30 -8.25 -15.04
N HIS A 36 -18.14 -7.10 -14.40
CA HIS A 36 -16.97 -6.80 -13.57
C HIS A 36 -16.78 -7.79 -12.41
N ILE A 37 -17.88 -8.33 -11.86
CA ILE A 37 -17.87 -9.33 -10.79
C ILE A 37 -17.31 -10.67 -11.30
N THR A 38 -17.75 -11.10 -12.49
CA THR A 38 -17.26 -12.33 -13.10
C THR A 38 -15.79 -12.21 -13.50
N LEU A 39 -15.39 -11.06 -14.05
CA LEU A 39 -13.98 -10.82 -14.37
C LEU A 39 -13.10 -10.85 -13.12
N HIS A 40 -13.56 -10.22 -12.02
CA HIS A 40 -12.91 -10.27 -10.72
C HIS A 40 -12.76 -11.71 -10.21
N ASN A 41 -13.84 -12.48 -10.22
CA ASN A 41 -13.83 -13.87 -9.76
C ASN A 41 -12.95 -14.76 -10.64
N GLN A 42 -12.97 -14.59 -11.96
CA GLN A 42 -12.08 -15.29 -12.87
C GLN A 42 -10.62 -14.99 -12.59
N ALA A 43 -10.28 -13.74 -12.27
CA ALA A 43 -8.93 -13.36 -11.88
C ALA A 43 -8.49 -14.12 -10.61
N LEU A 44 -9.31 -14.07 -9.54
CA LEU A 44 -9.03 -14.75 -8.28
C LEU A 44 -8.89 -16.27 -8.43
N MET A 45 -9.76 -16.89 -9.23
CA MET A 45 -9.73 -18.33 -9.49
C MET A 45 -8.45 -18.79 -10.19
N ASN A 46 -7.93 -17.97 -11.09
CA ASN A 46 -6.75 -18.29 -11.88
C ASN A 46 -5.42 -17.87 -11.21
N MET A 47 -5.44 -17.17 -10.07
CA MET A 47 -4.21 -16.74 -9.36
C MET A 47 -3.27 -17.91 -9.02
N ASN A 48 -3.81 -19.08 -8.70
CA ASN A 48 -3.02 -20.26 -8.35
C ASN A 48 -2.34 -20.91 -9.58
N LYS A 49 -2.91 -20.72 -10.79
CA LYS A 49 -2.37 -21.27 -12.04
C LYS A 49 -1.44 -20.28 -12.72
N GLU A 50 -1.96 -19.07 -12.97
CA GLU A 50 -1.29 -18.00 -13.70
C GLU A 50 -1.56 -16.65 -13.01
N PRO A 51 -0.73 -16.28 -12.01
CA PRO A 51 -0.94 -15.04 -11.25
C PRO A 51 -0.79 -13.78 -12.11
N GLY A 52 0.06 -13.81 -13.14
CA GLY A 52 0.29 -12.65 -14.02
C GLY A 52 -0.98 -12.20 -14.76
N ILE A 53 -1.74 -13.16 -15.31
CA ILE A 53 -3.01 -12.86 -15.99
C ILE A 53 -4.06 -12.35 -14.98
N GLY A 54 -4.09 -12.92 -13.78
CA GLY A 54 -4.98 -12.46 -12.71
C GLY A 54 -4.71 -11.01 -12.29
N PHE A 55 -3.44 -10.63 -12.13
CA PHE A 55 -3.08 -9.23 -11.83
C PHE A 55 -3.49 -8.28 -12.95
N GLN A 56 -3.25 -8.64 -14.22
CA GLN A 56 -3.64 -7.80 -15.35
C GLN A 56 -5.16 -7.54 -15.39
N LYS A 57 -5.98 -8.57 -15.16
CA LYS A 57 -7.45 -8.44 -15.11
C LYS A 57 -7.91 -7.56 -13.95
N LEU A 58 -7.31 -7.69 -12.76
CA LEU A 58 -7.64 -6.85 -11.61
C LEU A 58 -7.23 -5.39 -11.81
N GLN A 59 -6.08 -5.16 -12.45
CA GLN A 59 -5.61 -3.82 -12.78
C GLN A 59 -6.48 -3.16 -13.86
N PHE A 60 -6.93 -3.93 -14.85
CA PHE A 60 -7.91 -3.46 -15.83
C PHE A 60 -9.23 -3.05 -15.18
N LEU A 61 -9.73 -3.82 -14.20
CA LEU A 61 -10.92 -3.46 -13.44
C LEU A 61 -10.77 -2.15 -12.68
N LEU A 62 -9.57 -1.85 -12.14
CA LEU A 62 -9.30 -0.61 -11.42
C LEU A 62 -9.33 0.63 -12.34
N GLN A 63 -9.12 0.44 -13.64
CA GLN A 63 -9.20 1.52 -14.65
C GLN A 63 -10.64 1.83 -15.09
N GLN A 64 -11.62 0.99 -14.73
CA GLN A 64 -13.02 1.19 -15.08
C GLN A 64 -13.69 2.20 -14.16
N GLU A 65 -14.69 2.95 -14.67
CA GLU A 65 -15.46 3.90 -13.85
C GLU A 65 -16.25 3.23 -12.71
N THR A 66 -16.57 1.94 -12.85
CA THR A 66 -17.26 1.15 -11.83
C THR A 66 -16.57 -0.20 -11.66
N PHE A 67 -16.27 -0.60 -10.43
CA PHE A 67 -15.68 -1.91 -10.14
C PHE A 67 -16.17 -2.46 -8.78
N PRO A 68 -16.06 -3.77 -8.54
CA PRO A 68 -16.42 -4.36 -7.26
C PRO A 68 -15.53 -3.81 -6.14
N PRO A 69 -16.08 -3.38 -4.98
CA PRO A 69 -15.31 -2.76 -3.90
C PRO A 69 -14.18 -3.67 -3.39
N GLU A 70 -14.35 -4.99 -3.46
CA GLU A 70 -13.36 -5.98 -3.04
C GLU A 70 -12.14 -6.05 -3.97
N THR A 71 -12.22 -5.49 -5.18
CA THR A 71 -11.13 -5.53 -6.17
C THR A 71 -9.87 -4.87 -5.66
N PHE A 72 -9.99 -3.69 -5.06
CA PHE A 72 -8.83 -2.94 -4.56
C PHE A 72 -8.17 -3.65 -3.38
N ALA A 73 -8.96 -4.08 -2.39
CA ALA A 73 -8.47 -4.82 -1.24
C ALA A 73 -7.79 -6.14 -1.64
N ASN A 74 -8.43 -6.92 -2.52
CA ASN A 74 -7.91 -8.20 -2.98
C ASN A 74 -6.62 -8.02 -3.79
N LEU A 75 -6.52 -6.98 -4.62
CA LEU A 75 -5.30 -6.66 -5.37
C LEU A 75 -4.11 -6.41 -4.44
N LEU A 76 -4.27 -5.54 -3.42
CA LEU A 76 -3.22 -5.24 -2.46
C LEU A 76 -2.81 -6.47 -1.64
N LEU A 77 -3.79 -7.27 -1.18
CA LEU A 77 -3.52 -8.51 -0.46
C LEU A 77 -2.80 -9.54 -1.32
N LEU A 78 -3.12 -9.62 -2.61
CA LEU A 78 -2.42 -10.48 -3.56
C LEU A 78 -0.99 -9.99 -3.79
N TYR A 79 -0.75 -8.68 -3.95
CA TYR A 79 0.62 -8.17 -4.04
C TYR A 79 1.45 -8.52 -2.81
N ILE A 80 0.89 -8.39 -1.60
CA ILE A 80 1.54 -8.81 -0.36
C ILE A 80 1.82 -10.32 -0.35
N LYS A 81 0.86 -11.15 -0.80
CA LYS A 81 0.97 -12.62 -0.83
C LYS A 81 2.08 -13.11 -1.77
N TYR A 82 2.26 -12.44 -2.91
CA TYR A 82 3.30 -12.78 -3.90
C TYR A 82 4.58 -11.95 -3.72
N GLU A 83 4.73 -11.26 -2.59
CA GLU A 83 5.93 -10.48 -2.22
C GLU A 83 6.25 -9.29 -3.13
N TYR A 84 5.25 -8.77 -3.86
CA TYR A 84 5.36 -7.55 -4.68
C TYR A 84 5.07 -6.29 -3.86
N TYR A 85 5.89 -6.03 -2.83
CA TYR A 85 5.65 -4.93 -1.88
C TYR A 85 5.77 -3.54 -2.49
N ASP A 86 6.70 -3.34 -3.43
CA ASP A 86 6.90 -2.04 -4.08
C ASP A 86 5.67 -1.67 -4.92
N LEU A 87 5.14 -2.61 -5.71
CA LEU A 87 3.92 -2.41 -6.49
C LEU A 87 2.70 -2.16 -5.59
N ALA A 88 2.62 -2.83 -4.45
CA ALA A 88 1.56 -2.57 -3.47
C ALA A 88 1.64 -1.13 -2.91
N ALA A 89 2.86 -0.65 -2.64
CA ALA A 89 3.09 0.70 -2.14
C ALA A 89 2.71 1.76 -3.18
N ASP A 90 3.12 1.57 -4.43
CA ASP A 90 2.81 2.48 -5.53
C ASP A 90 1.29 2.57 -5.74
N VAL A 91 0.60 1.44 -5.84
CA VAL A 91 -0.85 1.40 -6.03
C VAL A 91 -1.59 2.03 -4.85
N LEU A 92 -1.14 1.80 -3.61
CA LEU A 92 -1.74 2.41 -2.42
C LEU A 92 -1.54 3.93 -2.39
N ALA A 93 -0.36 4.41 -2.77
CA ALA A 93 -0.02 5.84 -2.80
C ALA A 93 -0.78 6.60 -3.91
N GLU A 94 -0.87 6.02 -5.10
CA GLU A 94 -1.63 6.59 -6.23
C GLU A 94 -3.14 6.66 -5.93
N ASN A 95 -3.66 5.70 -5.18
CA ASN A 95 -5.09 5.53 -4.90
C ASN A 95 -5.45 5.75 -3.43
N ALA A 96 -4.74 6.65 -2.74
CA ALA A 96 -4.91 6.88 -1.31
C ALA A 96 -6.36 7.26 -0.92
N THR A 97 -7.07 8.01 -1.78
CA THR A 97 -8.49 8.35 -1.56
C THR A 97 -9.39 7.12 -1.58
N LEU A 98 -9.17 6.22 -2.54
CA LEU A 98 -9.90 4.94 -2.64
C LEU A 98 -9.56 4.03 -1.46
N ALA A 99 -8.33 4.08 -0.95
CA ALA A 99 -7.93 3.32 0.23
C ALA A 99 -8.78 3.70 1.46
N TYR A 100 -9.06 4.98 1.68
CA TYR A 100 -9.92 5.41 2.79
C TYR A 100 -11.40 5.07 2.61
N GLU A 101 -11.87 4.87 1.38
CA GLU A 101 -13.27 4.56 1.07
C GLU A 101 -13.56 3.06 1.07
N TYR A 102 -12.65 2.25 0.51
CA TYR A 102 -12.85 0.82 0.27
C TYR A 102 -12.14 -0.08 1.27
N LEU A 103 -11.14 0.41 2.01
CA LEU A 103 -10.46 -0.37 3.06
C LEU A 103 -10.99 0.02 4.44
N SER A 104 -11.14 -0.98 5.30
CA SER A 104 -11.31 -0.73 6.73
C SER A 104 -9.99 -0.19 7.31
N THR A 105 -10.09 0.63 8.35
CA THR A 105 -8.91 1.18 9.06
C THR A 105 -7.94 0.08 9.50
N ASP A 106 -8.45 -1.03 10.03
CA ASP A 106 -7.62 -2.17 10.44
C ASP A 106 -6.83 -2.81 9.28
N LEU A 107 -7.46 -2.89 8.09
CA LEU A 107 -6.83 -3.47 6.91
C LEU A 107 -5.79 -2.52 6.31
N PHE A 108 -6.09 -1.23 6.28
CA PHE A 108 -5.15 -0.19 5.86
C PHE A 108 -3.89 -0.20 6.74
N ASP A 109 -4.07 -0.16 8.07
CA ASP A 109 -2.97 -0.20 9.03
C ASP A 109 -2.12 -1.47 8.90
N PHE A 110 -2.78 -2.62 8.63
CA PHE A 110 -2.09 -3.88 8.38
C PHE A 110 -1.24 -3.81 7.11
N ILE A 111 -1.80 -3.32 6.00
CA ILE A 111 -1.11 -3.23 4.71
C ILE A 111 0.09 -2.27 4.81
N GLU A 112 -0.08 -1.08 5.38
CA GLU A 112 1.02 -0.13 5.61
C GLU A 112 2.12 -0.74 6.48
N ALA A 113 1.75 -1.41 7.59
CA ALA A 113 2.73 -2.03 8.47
C ALA A 113 3.53 -3.14 7.79
N VAL A 114 2.90 -3.91 6.90
CA VAL A 114 3.55 -4.97 6.13
C VAL A 114 4.50 -4.38 5.09
N ILE A 115 4.06 -3.38 4.33
CA ILE A 115 4.89 -2.70 3.32
C ILE A 115 6.11 -2.06 3.99
N LEU A 116 5.90 -1.29 5.07
CA LEU A 116 6.97 -0.58 5.80
C LEU A 116 8.02 -1.54 6.38
N ARG A 117 7.59 -2.72 6.86
CA ARG A 117 8.52 -3.73 7.39
C ARG A 117 9.48 -4.23 6.31
N GLN A 118 9.01 -4.38 5.08
CA GLN A 118 9.79 -5.00 4.00
C GLN A 118 10.68 -3.98 3.27
N THR A 119 10.22 -2.75 3.09
CA THR A 119 10.97 -1.70 2.38
C THR A 119 12.04 -1.04 3.27
N ALA A 120 11.87 -1.01 4.59
CA ALA A 120 12.84 -0.43 5.51
C ALA A 120 12.84 -1.14 6.89
N PRO A 121 13.54 -2.29 7.05
CA PRO A 121 13.60 -2.98 8.33
C PRO A 121 14.21 -2.12 9.46
N GLN A 122 15.07 -1.14 9.12
CA GLN A 122 15.72 -0.24 10.07
C GLN A 122 14.76 0.87 10.59
N ASP A 123 13.80 1.32 9.79
CA ASP A 123 12.82 2.37 10.16
C ASP A 123 11.52 1.81 10.73
N ALA A 124 11.18 0.54 10.46
CA ALA A 124 10.09 -0.17 11.12
C ALA A 124 10.25 -0.19 12.66
N TYR A 125 11.50 -0.29 13.15
CA TYR A 125 11.79 -0.18 14.58
C TYR A 125 11.55 1.24 15.12
N LYS A 126 11.85 2.29 14.35
CA LYS A 126 11.60 3.69 14.77
C LYS A 126 10.11 4.01 14.83
N CYS A 127 9.32 3.66 13.82
CA CYS A 127 7.88 3.94 13.81
C CYS A 127 7.14 3.17 14.90
N ARG A 128 7.48 1.88 15.16
CA ARG A 128 6.89 1.13 16.28
C ARG A 128 7.34 1.62 17.66
N CYS A 129 8.58 2.13 17.79
CA CYS A 129 9.02 2.75 19.04
C CYS A 129 8.39 4.13 19.27
N LEU A 130 8.04 4.89 18.22
CA LEU A 130 7.29 6.15 18.37
C LEU A 130 5.82 5.89 18.67
N HIS A 131 5.21 4.86 18.09
CA HIS A 131 3.81 4.50 18.36
C HIS A 131 3.56 3.80 19.71
N ASN A 132 4.60 3.68 20.55
CA ASN A 132 4.48 3.17 21.91
C ASN A 132 4.34 4.38 22.87
N PRO A 133 3.18 4.60 23.54
CA PRO A 133 2.94 5.78 24.37
C PRO A 133 3.92 5.95 25.55
N ILE A 134 4.76 4.94 25.80
CA ILE A 134 5.80 4.97 26.84
C ILE A 134 6.98 5.89 26.45
N ASN A 135 7.27 6.09 25.16
CA ASN A 135 8.47 6.83 24.73
C ASN A 135 8.29 8.36 24.74
N TYR A 136 7.07 8.88 24.60
CA TYR A 136 6.80 10.32 24.72
C TYR A 136 7.14 10.84 26.13
N ARG A 137 6.89 10.05 27.18
CA ARG A 137 7.25 10.42 28.57
C ARG A 137 8.75 10.44 28.86
N LYS A 138 9.59 9.79 28.05
CA LYS A 138 11.05 9.82 28.22
C LYS A 138 11.72 10.99 27.49
N LYS A 139 11.12 11.53 26.42
CA LYS A 139 11.66 12.70 25.72
C LYS A 139 11.39 14.01 26.46
N GLU A 140 10.26 14.11 27.16
CA GLU A 140 9.95 15.31 27.95
C GLU A 140 10.84 15.44 29.20
N LYS A 141 11.34 14.32 29.73
CA LYS A 141 12.29 14.32 30.86
C LYS A 141 13.78 14.47 30.47
N ARG A 142 14.11 14.61 29.18
CA ARG A 142 15.49 14.80 28.69
C ARG A 142 15.62 15.99 27.72
N GLY A 143 14.68 16.93 27.75
CA GLY A 143 14.75 18.16 26.97
C GLY A 143 15.09 19.36 27.85
N GLU A 144 16.33 19.44 28.33
CA GLU A 144 16.88 20.72 28.82
C GLU A 144 17.85 21.27 27.77
N LYS A 145 17.54 22.50 27.34
CA LYS A 145 18.36 23.49 26.59
C LYS A 145 18.71 23.16 25.13
N VAL A 146 17.86 23.68 24.23
CA VAL A 146 18.33 24.23 22.95
C VAL A 146 19.14 25.49 23.27
N ALA A 147 20.45 25.34 23.42
CA ALA A 147 21.39 26.44 23.42
C ALA A 147 21.90 26.65 22.00
N LEU A 148 21.67 27.87 21.50
CA LEU A 148 22.20 28.43 20.28
C LEU A 148 23.74 28.57 20.41
N SER A 149 24.52 27.85 19.61
CA SER A 149 25.93 28.20 19.34
C SER A 149 26.47 27.47 18.11
N ASP A 150 26.39 28.19 16.99
CA ASP A 150 27.51 28.50 16.08
C ASP A 150 28.77 27.61 16.12
N SER A 151 29.15 27.06 14.97
CA SER A 151 30.57 26.89 14.60
C SER A 151 30.74 26.48 13.14
N GLY A 152 31.53 27.29 12.43
CA GLY A 152 32.20 26.93 11.18
C GLY A 152 33.16 28.04 10.76
N PRO A 153 34.48 27.92 11.00
CA PRO A 153 35.46 28.95 10.65
C PRO A 153 36.01 28.69 9.24
N HIS A 154 36.11 29.72 8.39
CA HIS A 154 37.04 29.71 7.27
C HIS A 154 37.63 31.09 6.98
N SER A 155 38.96 31.14 7.10
CA SER A 155 39.95 31.97 6.40
C SER A 155 39.92 33.50 6.52
N GLU A 156 40.87 33.99 7.32
CA GLU A 156 41.76 35.14 7.15
C GLU A 156 41.53 36.07 5.94
N GLN A 157 41.42 37.38 6.24
CA GLN A 157 42.30 38.39 5.64
C GLN A 157 42.31 39.67 6.50
N SER A 158 43.49 39.99 7.03
CA SER A 158 43.84 41.25 7.68
C SER A 158 43.77 42.43 6.70
N SER A 159 43.25 43.58 7.14
CA SER A 159 44.07 44.80 7.35
C SER A 159 43.22 46.07 7.52
N SER A 160 43.78 46.96 8.36
CA SER A 160 43.60 48.41 8.35
C SER A 160 42.35 48.98 9.05
N ILE A 161 42.41 49.37 10.33
CA ILE A 161 43.08 50.55 10.93
C ILE A 161 42.15 51.79 10.99
N ASN A 162 41.93 52.24 12.25
CA ASN A 162 41.65 53.61 12.74
C ASN A 162 40.28 54.25 12.39
N ARG A 163 39.64 55.08 13.22
CA ARG A 163 39.95 55.73 14.50
C ARG A 163 38.67 56.46 14.97
N PHE A 164 38.49 56.53 16.29
CA PHE A 164 38.07 57.70 17.09
C PHE A 164 36.76 58.47 16.80
N ASN A 165 35.89 58.45 17.83
CA ASN A 165 35.35 59.58 18.62
C ASN A 165 34.77 60.84 17.96
N MET A 166 33.61 61.21 18.53
CA MET A 166 33.10 62.56 18.84
C MET A 166 32.91 63.56 17.70
N ALA A 167 31.63 63.83 17.43
CA ALA A 167 31.08 65.18 17.46
C ALA A 167 29.59 65.10 17.85
#